data_AF-A0A842MU89-F1
#
_entry.id   AF-A0A842MU89-F1
#
_cell.length_a   1.000
_cell.length_b   1.000
_cell.length_c   1.000
_cell.angle_alpha   90.00
_cell.angle_beta   90.00
_cell.angle_gamma   90.00
#
_symmetry.space_group_name_H-M   'P 1'
#
loop_
_entity.id
_entity.type
_entity.pdbx_description
1 polymer ?
#
loop_
_entity_poly.entity_id
_entity_poly.type
_entity_poly.pdbx_seq_one_letter_code
_entity_poly.pdbx_strand_id
1 'polypeptide(L)'
;FKEIDMPETIARSNCLISLAKLKTSSVTKISCALKNQFGCIPYKKKIRFHRFLDEAIVDANLAMRPHLSIVDGIIAHAGAKGPAFGRPVPTHIMIAGDDPVAVDSCCAKIFGFNPYFIGHVRKAAKAKIGSMHGYEVILKGFQRMPKVNPEFNMLENFITATAIKFFKKDTLG
;
A
#
# COMPACT_ATOMS: atom_id res chain seq x y z
N PHE A 1 -13.17 -4.02 10.91
CA PHE A 1 -14.52 -4.56 10.71
C PHE A 1 -14.85 -5.46 11.90
N LYS A 2 -16.13 -5.75 12.20
CA LYS A 2 -16.48 -6.84 13.14
C LYS A 2 -16.38 -8.20 12.45
N GLU A 3 -16.89 -8.27 11.22
CA GLU A 3 -16.82 -9.43 10.33
C GLU A 3 -16.56 -8.94 8.88
N ILE A 4 -15.92 -9.77 8.06
CA ILE A 4 -15.60 -9.48 6.65
C ILE A 4 -15.99 -10.69 5.81
N ASP A 5 -16.85 -10.47 4.82
CA ASP A 5 -17.13 -11.47 3.78
C ASP A 5 -15.87 -11.73 2.95
N MET A 6 -15.51 -13.00 2.82
CA MET A 6 -14.38 -13.45 2.01
C MET A 6 -14.88 -14.17 0.76
N PRO A 7 -14.33 -13.88 -0.43
CA PRO A 7 -14.61 -14.66 -1.62
C PRO A 7 -14.26 -16.15 -1.43
N GLU A 8 -15.16 -17.05 -1.82
CA GLU A 8 -14.99 -18.50 -1.67
C GLU A 8 -13.71 -19.02 -2.34
N THR A 9 -13.30 -18.41 -3.47
CA THR A 9 -12.06 -18.72 -4.18
C THR A 9 -10.82 -18.46 -3.33
N ILE A 10 -10.82 -17.41 -2.51
CA ILE A 10 -9.74 -17.12 -1.57
C ILE A 10 -9.83 -18.06 -0.37
N ALA A 11 -11.04 -18.25 0.18
CA ALA A 11 -11.27 -19.08 1.36
C ALA A 11 -10.87 -20.55 1.16
N ARG A 12 -11.05 -21.08 -0.06
CA ARG A 12 -10.68 -22.46 -0.43
C ARG A 12 -9.27 -22.62 -0.96
N SER A 13 -8.53 -21.52 -1.16
CA SER A 13 -7.18 -21.60 -1.71
C SER A 13 -6.18 -22.10 -0.66
N ASN A 14 -5.25 -22.98 -1.08
CA ASN A 14 -4.13 -23.38 -0.22
C ASN A 14 -3.01 -22.33 -0.18
N CYS A 15 -2.98 -21.44 -1.17
CA CYS A 15 -1.99 -20.39 -1.29
C CYS A 15 -2.61 -19.18 -1.98
N LEU A 16 -2.39 -18.00 -1.39
CA LEU A 16 -2.84 -16.72 -1.91
C LEU A 16 -1.63 -15.90 -2.33
N ILE A 17 -1.52 -15.64 -3.64
CA ILE A 17 -0.47 -14.79 -4.21
C ILE A 17 -1.10 -13.44 -4.58
N SER A 18 -0.58 -12.37 -3.98
CA SER A 18 -0.98 -11.01 -4.30
C SER A 18 -0.09 -10.44 -5.40
N LEU A 19 -0.64 -10.16 -6.57
CA LEU A 19 0.04 -9.42 -7.62
C LEU A 19 -0.47 -7.96 -7.64
N ALA A 20 0.37 -7.03 -7.20
CA ALA A 20 0.08 -5.60 -7.15
C ALA A 20 0.92 -4.83 -8.16
N LYS A 21 0.51 -3.59 -8.47
CA LYS A 21 1.29 -2.66 -9.29
C LYS A 21 2.09 -1.71 -8.41
N LEU A 22 3.34 -1.43 -8.76
CA LEU A 22 4.12 -0.38 -8.11
C LEU A 22 3.55 0.99 -8.46
N LYS A 23 2.68 1.53 -7.60
CA LYS A 23 2.04 2.82 -7.84
C LYS A 23 1.87 3.68 -6.60
N THR A 24 1.85 4.99 -6.84
CA THR A 24 1.54 6.02 -5.85
C THR A 24 0.03 6.20 -5.66
N SER A 25 -0.36 6.77 -4.53
CA SER A 25 -1.74 7.10 -4.20
C SER A 25 -1.80 8.40 -3.40
N SER A 26 -2.67 9.32 -3.80
CA SER A 26 -2.92 10.58 -3.11
C SER A 26 -3.47 10.40 -1.71
N VAL A 27 -4.22 9.31 -1.45
CA VAL A 27 -4.83 9.05 -0.15
C VAL A 27 -3.88 8.31 0.80
N THR A 28 -3.13 7.33 0.28
CA THR A 28 -2.36 6.38 1.11
C THR A 28 -0.85 6.39 0.82
N LYS A 29 -0.34 7.38 0.08
CA LYS A 29 1.03 7.49 -0.48
C LYS A 29 1.37 6.45 -1.55
N ILE A 30 1.19 5.17 -1.24
CA ILE A 30 1.42 4.05 -2.15
C ILE A 30 0.18 3.18 -2.27
N SER A 31 0.15 2.33 -3.29
CA SER A 31 -0.84 1.29 -3.47
C SER A 31 -0.13 0.01 -3.92
N CYS A 32 0.41 -0.76 -2.97
CA CYS A 32 1.07 -2.03 -3.24
C CYS A 32 0.32 -3.19 -2.53
N ALA A 33 0.99 -4.28 -2.17
CA ALA A 33 0.37 -5.56 -1.86
C ALA A 33 -0.70 -5.49 -0.76
N LEU A 34 -0.49 -4.68 0.29
CA LEU A 34 -1.48 -4.52 1.36
C LEU A 34 -2.78 -3.93 0.81
N LYS A 35 -2.69 -2.85 0.03
CA LYS A 35 -3.88 -2.21 -0.57
C LYS A 35 -4.52 -3.05 -1.67
N ASN A 36 -3.77 -3.99 -2.26
CA ASN A 36 -4.33 -4.95 -3.21
C ASN A 36 -5.38 -5.85 -2.55
N GLN A 37 -5.17 -6.27 -1.30
CA GLN A 37 -6.14 -7.10 -0.55
C GLN A 37 -7.46 -6.37 -0.26
N PHE A 38 -7.42 -5.03 -0.09
CA PHE A 38 -8.65 -4.24 -0.03
C PHE A 38 -9.49 -4.37 -1.31
N GLY A 39 -8.87 -4.65 -2.45
CA GLY A 39 -9.51 -4.99 -3.71
C GLY A 39 -10.35 -6.27 -3.66
N CYS A 40 -10.02 -7.22 -2.79
CA CYS A 40 -10.71 -8.50 -2.64
C CYS A 40 -11.96 -8.45 -1.76
N ILE A 41 -12.18 -7.37 -1.00
CA ILE A 41 -13.41 -7.20 -0.21
C ILE A 41 -14.61 -7.18 -1.18
N PRO A 42 -15.61 -8.07 -1.05
CA PRO A 42 -16.74 -8.21 -1.98
C PRO A 42 -17.82 -7.14 -1.74
N TYR A 43 -17.42 -5.88 -1.59
CA TYR A 43 -18.31 -4.76 -1.33
C TYR A 43 -18.30 -3.79 -2.51
N LYS A 44 -19.46 -3.59 -3.15
CA LYS A 44 -19.56 -2.79 -4.40
C LYS A 44 -19.19 -1.31 -4.22
N LYS A 45 -19.65 -0.66 -3.15
CA LYS A 45 -19.44 0.79 -2.91
C LYS A 45 -18.25 1.06 -1.98
N LYS A 46 -17.03 0.75 -2.44
CA LYS A 46 -15.79 0.90 -1.63
C LYS A 46 -15.45 2.34 -1.22
N ILE A 47 -16.04 3.33 -1.89
CA ILE A 47 -15.85 4.76 -1.58
C ILE A 47 -16.16 5.11 -0.12
N ARG A 48 -17.08 4.38 0.52
CA ARG A 48 -17.43 4.57 1.94
C ARG A 48 -16.25 4.36 2.89
N PHE A 49 -15.27 3.56 2.48
CA PHE A 49 -14.10 3.25 3.30
C PHE A 49 -13.01 4.31 3.17
N HIS A 50 -13.12 5.29 2.26
CA HIS A 50 -12.07 6.31 2.07
C HIS A 50 -11.76 7.10 3.35
N ARG A 51 -12.75 7.28 4.25
CA ARG A 51 -12.55 7.96 5.54
C ARG A 51 -11.68 7.16 6.53
N PHE A 52 -11.63 5.84 6.40
CA PHE A 52 -10.91 4.92 7.29
C PHE A 52 -10.13 3.90 6.45
N LEU A 53 -9.52 4.37 5.36
CA LEU A 53 -9.00 3.49 4.31
C LEU A 53 -7.83 2.66 4.82
N ASP A 54 -6.97 3.25 5.65
CA ASP A 54 -5.84 2.51 6.22
C ASP A 54 -6.31 1.37 7.12
N GLU A 55 -7.31 1.60 7.98
CA GLU A 55 -7.94 0.58 8.82
C GLU A 55 -8.58 -0.51 7.96
N ALA A 56 -9.33 -0.13 6.92
CA ALA A 56 -9.96 -1.09 6.04
C ALA A 56 -8.95 -1.96 5.27
N ILE A 57 -7.79 -1.39 4.90
CA ILE A 57 -6.67 -2.15 4.31
C ILE A 57 -6.10 -3.13 5.32
N VAL A 58 -5.85 -2.70 6.56
CA VAL A 58 -5.32 -3.56 7.62
C VAL A 58 -6.27 -4.74 7.87
N ASP A 59 -7.55 -4.44 8.02
CA ASP A 59 -8.55 -5.47 8.26
C ASP A 59 -8.67 -6.46 7.09
N ALA A 60 -8.56 -5.99 5.84
CA ALA A 60 -8.52 -6.86 4.67
C ALA A 60 -7.34 -7.85 4.73
N ASN A 61 -6.17 -7.38 5.19
CA ASN A 61 -4.97 -8.22 5.32
C ASN A 61 -4.99 -9.11 6.57
N LEU A 62 -5.78 -8.77 7.60
CA LEU A 62 -6.05 -9.69 8.72
C LEU A 62 -6.92 -10.86 8.25
N ALA A 63 -7.93 -10.60 7.43
CA ALA A 63 -8.80 -11.64 6.90
C ALA A 63 -8.15 -12.44 5.76
N MET A 64 -7.52 -11.76 4.81
CA MET A 64 -7.01 -12.32 3.55
C MET A 64 -5.51 -12.02 3.41
N ARG A 65 -4.70 -12.51 4.35
CA ARG A 65 -3.24 -12.30 4.29
C ARG A 65 -2.65 -13.08 3.10
N PRO A 66 -1.93 -12.44 2.18
CA PRO A 66 -1.23 -13.15 1.11
C PRO A 66 -0.04 -13.94 1.68
N HIS A 67 0.20 -15.11 1.11
CA HIS A 67 1.35 -15.97 1.39
C HIS A 67 2.59 -15.49 0.63
N LEU A 68 2.37 -14.92 -0.56
CA LEU A 68 3.41 -14.30 -1.38
C LEU A 68 2.87 -13.00 -1.97
N SER A 69 3.63 -11.94 -1.84
CA SER A 69 3.33 -10.63 -2.39
C SER A 69 4.33 -10.32 -3.49
N ILE A 70 3.82 -10.14 -4.71
CA ILE A 70 4.58 -9.72 -5.88
C ILE A 70 4.10 -8.33 -6.30
N VAL A 71 5.05 -7.44 -6.54
CA VAL A 71 4.79 -6.10 -7.05
C VAL A 71 5.45 -5.98 -8.42
N ASP A 72 4.62 -5.84 -9.44
CA ASP A 72 5.03 -5.48 -10.80
C ASP A 72 5.39 -3.99 -10.81
N GLY A 73 6.69 -3.72 -10.94
CA GLY A 73 7.25 -2.39 -11.16
C GLY A 73 7.85 -2.19 -12.54
N ILE A 74 7.66 -3.09 -13.51
CA ILE A 74 8.30 -3.00 -14.85
C ILE A 74 8.12 -1.58 -15.42
N ILE A 75 6.88 -1.11 -15.35
CA ILE A 75 6.51 0.30 -15.49
C ILE A 75 5.79 0.70 -14.20
N ALA A 76 6.39 1.56 -13.38
CA ALA A 76 5.76 2.10 -12.19
C ALA A 76 4.78 3.23 -12.54
N HIS A 77 3.80 3.49 -11.69
CA HIS A 77 2.89 4.64 -11.82
C HIS A 77 3.17 5.65 -10.70
N ALA A 78 3.87 6.71 -11.03
CA ALA A 78 4.35 7.72 -10.09
C ALA A 78 3.59 9.06 -10.26
N GLY A 79 3.27 9.74 -9.16
CA GLY A 79 2.67 11.07 -9.19
C GLY A 79 1.81 11.37 -7.96
N ALA A 80 1.88 12.61 -7.48
CA ALA A 80 1.13 13.06 -6.30
C ALA A 80 -0.39 12.90 -6.40
N LYS A 81 -0.93 13.01 -7.62
CA LYS A 81 -2.35 12.84 -7.93
C LYS A 81 -2.72 11.41 -8.36
N GLY A 82 -1.83 10.42 -8.12
CA GLY A 82 -2.15 9.01 -8.31
C GLY A 82 -3.32 8.57 -7.41
N PRO A 83 -4.07 7.50 -7.73
CA PRO A 83 -3.90 6.65 -8.90
C PRO A 83 -4.52 7.24 -10.18
N ALA A 84 -5.29 8.33 -10.09
CA ALA A 84 -6.02 8.88 -11.24
C ALA A 84 -5.10 9.64 -12.22
N PHE A 85 -4.14 10.41 -11.71
CA PHE A 85 -3.29 11.28 -12.53
C PHE A 85 -1.81 11.12 -12.14
N GLY A 86 -1.21 10.02 -12.58
CA GLY A 86 0.24 9.84 -12.47
C GLY A 86 0.83 9.40 -13.81
N ARG A 87 2.15 9.40 -13.90
CA ARG A 87 2.92 9.10 -15.10
C ARG A 87 3.50 7.69 -15.06
N PRO A 88 3.60 7.01 -16.21
CA PRO A 88 4.38 5.80 -16.32
C PRO A 88 5.87 6.13 -16.13
N VAL A 89 6.56 5.30 -15.36
CA VAL A 89 8.01 5.39 -15.15
C VAL A 89 8.60 4.00 -15.42
N PRO A 90 9.38 3.79 -16.49
CA PRO A 90 10.08 2.54 -16.70
C PRO A 90 11.07 2.32 -15.57
N THR A 91 10.92 1.24 -14.81
CA THR A 91 11.88 0.88 -13.73
C THR A 91 12.43 -0.53 -13.88
N HIS A 92 11.77 -1.38 -14.69
CA HIS A 92 12.19 -2.74 -15.01
C HIS A 92 12.38 -3.64 -13.77
N ILE A 93 11.65 -3.39 -12.69
CA ILE A 93 11.74 -4.18 -11.47
C ILE A 93 10.53 -5.04 -11.20
N MET A 94 10.78 -6.17 -10.54
CA MET A 94 9.79 -6.93 -9.79
C MET A 94 10.27 -7.07 -8.35
N ILE A 95 9.34 -6.93 -7.41
CA ILE A 95 9.61 -7.08 -5.98
C ILE A 95 8.76 -8.25 -5.51
N ALA A 96 9.35 -9.18 -4.75
CA ALA A 96 8.62 -10.33 -4.22
C ALA A 96 9.05 -10.60 -2.78
N GLY A 97 8.10 -11.03 -1.95
CA GLY A 97 8.36 -11.44 -0.57
C GLY A 97 7.11 -12.05 0.06
N ASP A 98 7.30 -12.86 1.09
CA ASP A 98 6.25 -13.54 1.87
C ASP A 98 5.66 -12.65 2.98
N ASP A 99 6.37 -11.59 3.37
CA ASP A 99 5.86 -10.54 4.26
C ASP A 99 5.33 -9.34 3.45
N PRO A 100 3.99 -9.14 3.38
CA PRO A 100 3.39 -8.03 2.63
C PRO A 100 3.76 -6.65 3.20
N VAL A 101 4.05 -6.55 4.50
CA VAL A 101 4.47 -5.29 5.14
C VAL A 101 5.92 -4.96 4.77
N ALA A 102 6.80 -5.97 4.72
CA ALA A 102 8.17 -5.79 4.26
C ALA A 102 8.23 -5.41 2.78
N VAL A 103 7.41 -6.06 1.94
CA VAL A 103 7.29 -5.75 0.51
C VAL A 103 6.83 -4.30 0.30
N ASP A 104 5.75 -3.87 0.96
CA ASP A 104 5.26 -2.50 0.82
C ASP A 104 6.23 -1.47 1.44
N SER A 105 6.97 -1.84 2.49
CA SER A 105 8.05 -1.02 3.06
C SER A 105 9.21 -0.84 2.08
N CYS A 106 9.56 -1.88 1.33
CA CYS A 106 10.55 -1.80 0.25
C CYS A 106 10.04 -0.88 -0.89
N CYS A 107 8.79 -1.06 -1.32
CA CYS A 107 8.14 -0.22 -2.33
C CYS A 107 8.11 1.26 -1.93
N ALA A 108 7.79 1.55 -0.66
CA ALA A 108 7.82 2.90 -0.12
C ALA A 108 9.22 3.53 -0.25
N LYS A 109 10.27 2.79 0.12
CA LYS A 109 11.67 3.26 0.00
C LYS A 109 12.08 3.48 -1.46
N ILE A 110 11.60 2.68 -2.40
CA ILE A 110 11.81 2.88 -3.85
C ILE A 110 11.21 4.21 -4.30
N PHE A 111 10.03 4.58 -3.81
CA PHE A 111 9.45 5.90 -4.03
C PHE A 111 10.07 7.03 -3.20
N GLY A 112 11.10 6.75 -2.40
CA GLY A 112 11.72 7.73 -1.50
C GLY A 112 10.86 8.12 -0.30
N PHE A 113 9.79 7.37 -0.01
CA PHE A 113 8.98 7.56 1.18
C PHE A 113 9.57 6.81 2.38
N ASN A 114 9.37 7.36 3.57
CA ASN A 114 9.61 6.63 4.81
C ASN A 114 8.37 5.77 5.15
N PRO A 115 8.49 4.43 5.22
CA PRO A 115 7.38 3.53 5.54
C PRO A 115 6.60 3.89 6.81
N TYR A 116 7.26 4.50 7.80
CA TYR A 116 6.63 4.92 9.06
C TYR A 116 5.54 5.98 8.91
N PHE A 117 5.59 6.77 7.84
CA PHE A 117 4.57 7.78 7.54
C PHE A 117 3.49 7.28 6.58
N ILE A 118 3.48 5.98 6.27
CA ILE A 118 2.43 5.35 5.46
C ILE A 118 1.47 4.63 6.40
N GLY A 119 0.24 5.16 6.49
CA GLY A 119 -0.74 4.79 7.50
C GLY A 119 -1.01 3.27 7.58
N HIS A 120 -1.45 2.66 6.48
CA HIS A 120 -1.74 1.22 6.42
C HIS A 120 -0.50 0.34 6.62
N VAL A 121 0.68 0.72 6.12
CA VAL A 121 1.93 -0.05 6.34
C VAL A 121 2.27 -0.08 7.83
N ARG A 122 2.30 1.08 8.48
CA ARG A 122 2.56 1.19 9.93
C ARG A 122 1.50 0.46 10.75
N LYS A 123 0.22 0.62 10.42
CA LYS A 123 -0.87 -0.04 11.16
C LYS A 123 -0.83 -1.56 10.95
N ALA A 124 -0.48 -2.04 9.77
CA ALA A 124 -0.35 -3.48 9.49
C ALA A 124 0.81 -4.12 10.28
N ALA A 125 1.95 -3.42 10.39
CA ALA A 125 3.04 -3.83 11.27
C ALA A 125 2.58 -3.94 12.74
N LYS A 126 1.87 -2.92 13.24
CA LYS A 126 1.30 -2.93 14.60
C LYS A 126 0.31 -4.07 14.82
N ALA A 127 -0.44 -4.45 13.80
CA ALA A 127 -1.38 -5.57 13.82
C ALA A 127 -0.70 -6.95 13.66
N LYS A 128 0.64 -7.02 13.64
CA LYS A 128 1.42 -8.25 13.47
C LYS A 128 1.14 -9.00 12.16
N ILE A 129 0.68 -8.29 11.12
CA ILE A 129 0.56 -8.85 9.76
C ILE A 129 1.96 -9.11 9.17
N GLY A 130 2.95 -8.32 9.57
CA GLY A 130 4.31 -8.40 9.08
C GLY A 130 5.20 -7.35 9.74
N SER A 131 6.40 -7.15 9.22
CA SER A 131 7.40 -6.27 9.79
C SER A 131 7.89 -5.21 8.80
N MET A 132 8.14 -4.01 9.31
CA MET A 132 8.84 -2.95 8.57
C MET A 132 10.36 -3.03 8.73
N HIS A 133 10.86 -3.98 9.54
CA HIS A 133 12.25 -4.14 9.93
C HIS A 133 12.72 -5.59 9.83
N GLY A 134 14.04 -5.78 9.81
CA GLY A 134 14.62 -7.13 9.85
C GLY A 134 14.46 -7.93 8.57
N TYR A 135 14.02 -7.30 7.48
CA TYR A 135 14.01 -7.93 6.16
C TYR A 135 15.28 -7.58 5.38
N GLU A 136 15.79 -8.56 4.64
CA GLU A 136 16.91 -8.39 3.73
C GLU A 136 16.40 -8.11 2.30
N VAL A 137 17.10 -7.26 1.57
CA VAL A 137 16.81 -7.00 0.15
C VAL A 137 17.90 -7.65 -0.69
N ILE A 138 17.55 -8.75 -1.36
CA ILE A 138 18.44 -9.42 -2.31
C ILE A 138 18.18 -8.85 -3.70
N LEU A 139 19.18 -8.17 -4.26
CA LEU A 139 19.11 -7.59 -5.60
C LEU A 139 19.69 -8.56 -6.62
N LYS A 140 18.87 -9.02 -7.57
CA LYS A 140 19.31 -9.79 -8.74
C LYS A 140 19.23 -8.92 -9.97
N GLY A 141 20.36 -8.71 -10.66
CA GLY A 141 20.44 -7.86 -11.85
C GLY A 141 20.49 -6.36 -11.59
N PHE A 142 20.62 -5.93 -10.32
CA PHE A 142 20.73 -4.52 -9.93
C PHE A 142 21.92 -4.33 -8.98
N GLN A 143 22.70 -3.27 -9.19
CA GLN A 143 23.78 -2.87 -8.27
C GLN A 143 23.27 -2.17 -7.00
N ARG A 144 22.11 -1.51 -7.12
CA ARG A 144 21.46 -0.78 -6.03
C ARG A 144 19.95 -0.77 -6.24
N MET A 145 19.21 -0.57 -5.15
CA MET A 145 17.77 -0.40 -5.21
C MET A 145 17.43 0.85 -6.05
N PRO A 146 16.57 0.73 -7.07
CA PRO A 146 16.18 1.88 -7.88
C PRO A 146 15.37 2.87 -7.06
N LYS A 147 15.45 4.14 -7.46
CA LYS A 147 14.66 5.22 -6.88
C LYS A 147 13.74 5.78 -7.94
N VAL A 148 12.48 5.96 -7.58
CA VAL A 148 11.44 6.56 -8.41
C VAL A 148 11.02 7.84 -7.73
N ASN A 149 11.24 9.00 -8.36
CA ASN A 149 10.73 10.26 -7.82
C ASN A 149 9.21 10.32 -8.06
N PRO A 150 8.39 10.37 -6.99
CA PRO A 150 6.95 10.45 -7.13
C PRO A 150 6.45 11.88 -7.36
N GLU A 151 7.36 12.87 -7.40
CA GLU A 151 7.10 14.31 -7.60
C GLU A 151 6.14 14.92 -6.57
N PHE A 152 6.11 14.36 -5.36
CA PHE A 152 5.42 15.00 -4.24
C PHE A 152 6.20 16.25 -3.82
N ASN A 153 5.55 17.41 -3.86
CA ASN A 153 6.14 18.62 -3.29
C ASN A 153 6.16 18.56 -1.75
N MET A 154 6.87 19.48 -1.09
CA MET A 154 7.02 19.45 0.38
C MET A 154 5.66 19.54 1.11
N LEU A 155 4.74 20.34 0.58
CA LEU A 155 3.41 20.53 1.12
C LEU A 155 2.55 19.27 0.95
N GLU A 156 2.54 18.66 -0.22
CA GLU A 156 1.86 17.39 -0.48
C GLU A 156 2.45 16.29 0.38
N ASN A 157 3.77 16.27 0.55
CA ASN A 157 4.45 15.33 1.43
C ASN A 157 3.98 15.49 2.88
N PHE A 158 3.88 16.72 3.35
CA PHE A 158 3.39 17.06 4.68
C PHE A 158 1.90 16.74 4.83
N ILE A 159 1.02 17.13 3.91
CA ILE A 159 -0.43 16.88 3.98
C ILE A 159 -0.73 15.37 4.03
N THR A 160 -0.03 14.57 3.23
CA THR A 160 -0.25 13.12 3.23
C THR A 160 0.48 12.39 4.36
N ALA A 161 1.53 12.97 4.95
CA ALA A 161 2.14 12.45 6.19
C ALA A 161 1.35 12.85 7.45
N THR A 162 0.71 14.03 7.41
CA THR A 162 0.01 14.71 8.49
C THR A 162 -1.50 14.75 8.22
N ALA A 163 -2.08 13.73 7.57
CA ALA A 163 -3.53 13.53 7.51
C ALA A 163 -4.10 13.13 8.89
N ILE A 164 -3.76 13.94 9.90
CA ILE A 164 -4.24 14.03 11.26
C ILE A 164 -4.80 15.45 11.38
N LYS A 165 -6.14 15.54 11.53
CA LYS A 165 -6.90 16.66 12.09
C LYS A 165 -6.83 18.03 11.39
N PHE A 166 -7.62 18.22 10.34
CA PHE A 166 -8.39 19.47 10.18
C PHE A 166 -9.78 19.14 9.64
N PHE A 167 -10.64 18.58 10.51
CA PHE A 167 -12.07 18.77 10.34
C PHE A 167 -12.38 20.17 10.85
N LYS A 168 -12.77 21.06 9.95
CA LYS A 168 -13.45 22.30 10.33
C LYS A 168 -14.67 21.88 11.15
N LYS A 169 -14.70 22.29 12.40
CA LYS A 169 -15.88 22.17 13.26
C LYS A 169 -16.91 23.10 12.64
N ASP A 170 -17.85 22.58 11.87
CA ASP A 170 -19.05 23.32 11.56
C ASP A 170 -19.77 23.49 12.90
N THR A 171 -19.59 24.66 13.49
CA THR A 171 -20.48 25.23 14.49
C THR A 171 -21.87 25.30 13.86
N LEU A 172 -22.68 24.30 14.16
CA LEU A 172 -24.13 24.46 14.25
C LEU A 172 -24.38 25.51 15.34
N GLY A 173 -24.67 26.73 14.89
CA GLY A 173 -25.48 27.72 15.58
C GLY A 173 -26.76 27.89 14.77
#